data_AF-V5SGC1-F1
#
_entry.id   AF-V5SGC1-F1
#
_cell.length_a   1.000
_cell.length_b   1.000
_cell.length_c   1.000
_cell.angle_alpha   90.00
_cell.angle_beta   90.00
_cell.angle_gamma   90.00
#
_symmetry.space_group_name_H-M   'P 1'
#
loop_
_entity.id
_entity.type
_entity.pdbx_description
1 polymer ?
#
loop_
_entity_poly.entity_id
_entity_poly.type
_entity_poly.pdbx_seq_one_letter_code
_entity_poly.pdbx_strand_id
1 'polypeptide(L)'
;MTENTLTRRDVIAGSIAIGVATLAPDQKWSTPRPEFVAMHQRLGETLVVFEKAKARRLAAQPRIRAEMRASSSKMKAFSSAPEIRDLNLARMDARAAAESVFFSRAQNSAEAAMQREARHIFASVLS
;
A
#
# COMPACT_ATOMS: atom_id res chain seq x y z
N MET A 1 -10.15 -2.36 31.13
CA MET A 1 -10.71 -2.77 29.82
C MET A 1 -9.72 -2.32 28.77
N THR A 2 -8.88 -3.20 28.26
CA THR A 2 -7.86 -2.87 27.25
C THR A 2 -8.49 -2.99 25.87
N GLU A 3 -8.74 -1.85 25.24
CA GLU A 3 -9.22 -1.77 23.85
C GLU A 3 -8.23 -2.47 22.93
N ASN A 4 -8.73 -3.47 22.21
CA ASN A 4 -7.98 -4.29 21.29
C ASN A 4 -7.67 -3.44 20.04
N THR A 5 -6.60 -2.64 20.11
CA THR A 5 -6.14 -1.84 18.97
C THR A 5 -5.43 -2.76 18.00
N LEU A 6 -6.21 -3.50 17.19
CA LEU A 6 -5.72 -4.13 15.96
C LEU A 6 -5.01 -3.02 15.17
N THR A 7 -3.68 -3.07 15.13
CA THR A 7 -2.94 -2.07 14.41
C THR A 7 -3.28 -2.25 12.94
N ARG A 8 -3.35 -1.17 12.14
CA ARG A 8 -3.57 -1.28 10.68
C ARG A 8 -2.63 -2.29 10.01
N ARG A 9 -1.48 -2.57 10.62
CA ARG A 9 -0.51 -3.58 10.21
C ARG A 9 -1.03 -5.02 10.38
N ASP A 10 -1.78 -5.29 11.45
CA ASP A 10 -2.46 -6.57 11.69
C ASP A 10 -3.66 -6.75 10.76
N VAL A 11 -4.32 -5.65 10.38
CA VAL A 11 -5.38 -5.66 9.37
C VAL A 11 -4.79 -5.97 7.99
N ILE A 12 -3.69 -5.35 7.58
CA ILE A 12 -3.06 -5.60 6.28
C ILE A 12 -2.46 -7.02 6.21
N ALA A 13 -1.76 -7.47 7.26
CA ALA A 13 -1.23 -8.83 7.32
C ALA A 13 -2.35 -9.88 7.42
N GLY A 14 -3.41 -9.59 8.18
CA GLY A 14 -4.60 -10.44 8.30
C GLY A 14 -5.38 -10.53 6.99
N SER A 15 -5.54 -9.42 6.25
CA SER A 15 -6.23 -9.40 4.95
C SER A 15 -5.47 -10.19 3.88
N ILE A 16 -4.13 -10.04 3.80
CA ILE A 16 -3.30 -10.84 2.88
C ILE A 16 -3.35 -12.33 3.25
N ALA A 17 -3.34 -12.67 4.54
CA ALA A 17 -3.48 -14.06 5.00
C ALA A 17 -4.86 -14.64 4.69
N ILE A 18 -5.94 -13.85 4.81
CA ILE A 18 -7.32 -14.29 4.51
C ILE A 18 -7.55 -14.47 3.01
N GLY A 19 -6.99 -13.61 2.15
CA GLY A 19 -7.07 -13.74 0.70
C GLY A 19 -6.37 -14.99 0.17
N VAL A 20 -5.31 -15.44 0.84
CA VAL A 20 -4.57 -16.67 0.48
C VAL A 20 -5.15 -17.92 1.15
N ALA A 21 -5.66 -17.83 2.38
CA ALA A 21 -6.18 -18.97 3.14
C ALA A 21 -7.64 -19.37 2.81
N THR A 22 -8.42 -18.50 2.15
CA THR A 22 -9.79 -18.81 1.71
C THR A 22 -9.84 -19.61 0.39
N LEU A 23 -8.68 -19.91 -0.20
CA LEU A 23 -8.55 -20.80 -1.34
C LEU A 23 -8.55 -22.25 -0.89
N ALA A 24 -9.73 -22.77 -0.59
CA ALA A 24 -9.93 -24.19 -0.31
C ALA A 24 -9.34 -25.04 -1.48
N PRO A 25 -8.50 -26.05 -1.18
CA PRO A 25 -7.68 -26.78 -2.17
C PRO A 25 -8.45 -27.69 -3.14
N ASP A 26 -9.78 -27.73 -3.05
CA ASP A 26 -10.63 -28.65 -3.82
C ASP A 26 -10.99 -28.12 -5.23
N GLN A 27 -11.07 -26.80 -5.42
CA GLN A 27 -11.57 -26.25 -6.68
C GLN A 27 -10.42 -25.98 -7.67
N LYS A 28 -10.23 -26.87 -8.65
CA LYS A 28 -9.30 -26.66 -9.79
C LYS A 28 -9.53 -25.35 -10.58
N TRP A 29 -10.66 -24.66 -10.35
CA TRP A 29 -11.03 -23.38 -10.95
C TRP A 29 -10.96 -22.19 -9.98
N SER A 30 -10.65 -22.41 -8.69
CA SER A 30 -10.51 -21.34 -7.69
C SER A 30 -9.08 -20.83 -7.58
N THR A 31 -8.08 -21.57 -8.05
CA THR A 31 -6.67 -21.16 -7.90
C THR A 31 -6.36 -19.97 -8.81
N PRO A 32 -5.93 -18.81 -8.27
CA PRO A 32 -5.53 -17.67 -9.08
C PRO A 32 -4.33 -18.02 -9.95
N ARG A 33 -4.19 -17.36 -11.09
CA ARG A 33 -2.99 -17.52 -11.91
C ARG A 33 -1.72 -17.15 -11.14
N PRO A 34 -0.60 -17.87 -11.29
CA PRO A 34 0.64 -17.58 -10.56
C PRO A 34 1.12 -16.14 -10.75
N GLU A 35 1.01 -15.57 -11.95
CA GLU A 35 1.36 -14.17 -12.21
C GLU A 35 0.46 -13.20 -11.42
N PHE A 36 -0.81 -13.55 -11.22
CA PHE A 36 -1.75 -12.74 -10.46
C PHE A 36 -1.40 -12.76 -8.97
N VAL A 37 -1.05 -13.93 -8.43
CA VAL A 37 -0.57 -14.07 -7.05
C VAL A 37 0.69 -13.25 -6.84
N ALA A 38 1.67 -13.32 -7.75
CA ALA A 38 2.90 -12.56 -7.68
C ALA A 38 2.67 -11.04 -7.73
N MET A 39 1.76 -10.56 -8.59
CA MET A 39 1.38 -9.15 -8.67
C MET A 39 0.71 -8.67 -7.38
N HIS A 40 -0.18 -9.48 -6.80
CA HIS A 40 -0.85 -9.15 -5.53
C HIS A 40 0.13 -9.12 -4.35
N GLN A 41 1.09 -10.05 -4.30
CA GLN A 41 2.17 -10.04 -3.30
C GLN A 41 3.03 -8.77 -3.44
N ARG A 42 3.44 -8.42 -4.66
CA ARG A 42 4.20 -7.18 -4.94
C ARG A 42 3.43 -5.93 -4.51
N LEU A 43 2.12 -5.88 -4.72
CA LEU A 43 1.29 -4.79 -4.22
C LEU A 43 1.38 -4.70 -2.68
N GLY A 44 1.24 -5.83 -1.97
CA GLY A 44 1.41 -5.87 -0.52
C GLY A 44 2.76 -5.33 -0.05
N GLU A 45 3.86 -5.73 -0.70
CA GLU A 45 5.22 -5.26 -0.38
C GLU A 45 5.39 -3.75 -0.58
N THR A 46 4.92 -3.22 -1.72
CA THR A 46 5.02 -1.78 -2.02
C THR A 46 4.20 -0.92 -1.05
N LEU A 47 3.04 -1.41 -0.60
CA LEU A 47 2.22 -0.73 0.41
C LEU A 47 2.92 -0.65 1.77
N VAL A 48 3.64 -1.70 2.17
CA VAL A 48 4.45 -1.67 3.40
C VAL A 48 5.54 -0.59 3.31
N VAL A 49 6.18 -0.44 2.15
CA VAL A 49 7.17 0.62 1.91
C VAL A 49 6.52 2.00 1.99
N PHE A 50 5.36 2.19 1.35
CA PHE A 50 4.60 3.44 1.39
C PHE A 50 4.22 3.85 2.81
N GLU A 51 3.66 2.96 3.61
CA GLU A 51 3.27 3.27 4.99
C GLU A 51 4.48 3.61 5.87
N LYS A 52 5.62 2.95 5.66
CA LYS A 52 6.89 3.33 6.33
C LYS A 52 7.35 4.73 5.93
N ALA A 53 7.30 5.08 4.64
CA ALA A 53 7.68 6.41 4.16
C ALA A 53 6.74 7.50 4.69
N LYS A 54 5.43 7.20 4.76
CA LYS A 54 4.42 8.06 5.36
C LYS A 54 4.69 8.32 6.84
N ALA A 55 4.98 7.28 7.61
CA ALA A 55 5.33 7.40 9.03
C ALA A 55 6.58 8.27 9.24
N ARG A 56 7.65 8.06 8.43
CA ARG A 56 8.85 8.90 8.48
C ARG A 56 8.54 10.37 8.19
N ARG A 57 7.74 10.64 7.14
CA ARG A 57 7.32 12.01 6.80
C ARG A 57 6.49 12.65 7.91
N LEU A 58 5.62 11.89 8.58
CA LEU A 58 4.85 12.38 9.74
C LEU A 58 5.77 12.75 10.90
N ALA A 59 6.71 11.87 11.25
CA ALA A 59 7.70 12.12 12.30
C ALA A 59 8.60 13.33 12.00
N ALA A 60 8.94 13.56 10.74
CA ALA A 60 9.76 14.68 10.30
C ALA A 60 8.99 16.02 10.17
N GLN A 61 7.66 16.04 10.27
CA GLN A 61 6.86 17.26 10.06
C GLN A 61 7.27 18.45 10.93
N PRO A 62 7.56 18.29 12.25
CA PRO A 62 7.96 19.41 13.08
C PRO A 62 9.23 20.09 12.57
N ARG A 63 10.25 19.29 12.21
CA ARG A 63 11.52 19.78 11.64
C ARG A 63 11.30 20.49 10.31
N ILE A 64 10.57 19.86 9.39
CA ILE A 64 10.26 20.44 8.06
C ILE A 64 9.55 21.79 8.22
N ARG A 65 8.59 21.91 9.14
CA ARG A 65 7.89 23.18 9.41
C ARG A 65 8.81 24.25 10.00
N ALA A 66 9.74 23.87 10.88
CA ALA A 66 10.72 24.80 11.45
C ALA A 66 11.67 25.35 10.37
N GLU A 67 12.19 24.48 9.51
CA GLU A 67 13.06 24.86 8.38
C GLU A 67 12.33 25.77 7.38
N MET A 68 11.06 25.47 7.06
CA MET A 68 10.24 26.34 6.19
C MET A 68 10.00 27.74 6.76
N ARG A 69 9.96 27.89 8.08
CA ARG A 69 9.85 29.20 8.73
C ARG A 69 11.16 29.96 8.72
N ALA A 70 12.29 29.26 8.88
CA ALA A 70 13.62 29.85 8.91
C ALA A 70 14.15 30.23 7.51
N SER A 71 13.72 29.54 6.45
CA SER A 71 14.19 29.79 5.09
C SER A 71 13.41 30.90 4.38
N SER A 72 14.14 31.88 3.82
CA SER A 72 13.60 32.94 2.96
C SER A 72 13.06 32.41 1.62
N SER A 73 13.51 31.23 1.17
CA SER A 73 13.00 30.52 -0.01
C SER A 73 12.28 29.22 0.38
N LYS A 74 11.00 29.34 0.74
CA LYS A 74 10.14 28.24 1.21
C LYS A 74 10.06 27.06 0.23
N MET A 75 10.13 27.32 -1.08
CA MET A 75 10.02 26.28 -2.12
C MET A 75 11.25 25.38 -2.22
N LYS A 76 12.48 25.92 -2.07
CA LYS A 76 13.71 25.10 -2.20
C LYS A 76 13.94 24.21 -0.98
N ALA A 77 13.64 24.69 0.22
CA ALA A 77 13.76 23.89 1.45
C ALA A 77 12.76 22.71 1.44
N PHE A 78 11.51 22.96 1.04
CA PHE A 78 10.45 21.94 1.07
C PHE A 78 10.68 20.80 0.07
N SER A 79 11.11 21.09 -1.17
CA SER A 79 11.33 20.03 -2.17
C SER A 79 12.60 19.19 -1.90
N SER A 80 13.55 19.72 -1.12
CA SER A 80 14.82 19.05 -0.81
C SER A 80 14.73 18.03 0.33
N ALA A 81 13.68 18.10 1.17
CA ALA A 81 13.54 17.21 2.32
C ALA A 81 13.45 15.74 1.86
N PRO A 82 14.38 14.87 2.30
CA PRO A 82 14.43 13.48 1.85
C PRO A 82 13.14 12.72 2.15
N GLU A 83 12.45 13.02 3.25
CA GLU A 83 11.22 12.34 3.64
C GLU A 83 10.03 12.65 2.71
N ILE A 84 10.03 13.82 2.07
CA ILE A 84 9.03 14.18 1.06
C ILE A 84 9.33 13.45 -0.25
N ARG A 85 10.60 13.36 -0.64
CA ARG A 85 11.04 12.61 -1.82
C ARG A 85 10.75 11.12 -1.68
N ASP A 86 11.12 10.53 -0.55
CA ASP A 86 10.88 9.12 -0.23
C ASP A 86 9.37 8.78 -0.27
N LEU A 87 8.53 9.65 0.31
CA LEU A 87 7.08 9.46 0.27
C LEU A 87 6.53 9.53 -1.16
N ASN A 88 7.02 10.46 -1.98
CA ASN A 88 6.58 10.60 -3.37
C ASN A 88 7.00 9.39 -4.22
N LEU A 89 8.24 8.90 -4.06
CA LEU A 89 8.72 7.70 -4.74
C LEU A 89 7.89 6.47 -4.33
N ALA A 90 7.73 6.25 -3.02
CA ALA A 90 6.93 5.12 -2.53
C ALA A 90 5.47 5.19 -2.98
N ARG A 91 4.91 6.41 -3.14
CA ARG A 91 3.57 6.61 -3.70
C ARG A 91 3.50 6.23 -5.17
N MET A 92 4.48 6.63 -5.97
CA MET A 92 4.56 6.28 -7.39
C MET A 92 4.67 4.76 -7.57
N ASP A 93 5.53 4.11 -6.78
CA ASP A 93 5.72 2.65 -6.82
C ASP A 93 4.45 1.90 -6.42
N ALA A 94 3.79 2.30 -5.33
CA ALA A 94 2.53 1.69 -4.89
C ALA A 94 1.43 1.88 -5.95
N ARG A 95 1.41 3.03 -6.64
CA ARG A 95 0.47 3.27 -7.73
C ARG A 95 0.72 2.35 -8.92
N ALA A 96 1.96 2.26 -9.38
CA ALA A 96 2.34 1.39 -10.49
C ALA A 96 2.05 -0.10 -10.17
N ALA A 97 2.32 -0.54 -8.94
CA ALA A 97 2.02 -1.89 -8.49
C ALA A 97 0.52 -2.17 -8.49
N ALA A 98 -0.31 -1.25 -8.01
CA ALA A 98 -1.75 -1.45 -8.01
C ALA A 98 -2.36 -1.42 -9.41
N GLU A 99 -1.87 -0.53 -10.29
CA GLU A 99 -2.23 -0.52 -11.71
C GLU A 99 -1.94 -1.88 -12.37
N SER A 100 -0.87 -2.57 -11.96
CA SER A 100 -0.52 -3.91 -12.47
C SER A 100 -1.47 -5.03 -12.01
N VAL A 101 -2.19 -4.86 -10.89
CA VAL A 101 -3.16 -5.87 -10.40
C VAL A 101 -4.51 -5.77 -11.14
N PHE A 102 -4.81 -4.64 -11.78
CA PHE A 102 -6.06 -4.45 -12.51
C PHE A 102 -6.02 -5.10 -13.91
N PHE A 103 -6.33 -6.39 -13.98
CA PHE A 103 -6.61 -7.03 -15.28
C PHE A 103 -7.99 -6.61 -15.81
N SER A 104 -8.11 -6.55 -17.14
CA SER A 104 -9.38 -6.31 -17.85
C SER A 104 -10.50 -7.28 -17.45
N ARG A 105 -10.16 -8.54 -17.13
CA ARG A 105 -11.10 -9.57 -16.70
C ARG A 105 -10.44 -10.54 -15.72
N ALA A 106 -11.07 -10.77 -14.56
CA ALA A 106 -10.72 -11.86 -13.66
C ALA A 106 -11.15 -13.21 -14.27
N GLN A 107 -10.29 -14.21 -14.22
CA GLN A 107 -10.59 -15.55 -14.77
C GLN A 107 -11.47 -16.39 -13.83
N ASN A 108 -11.41 -16.14 -12.53
CA ASN A 108 -12.18 -16.85 -11.53
C ASN A 108 -12.60 -15.93 -10.36
N SER A 109 -13.38 -16.50 -9.44
CA SER A 109 -13.91 -15.80 -8.26
C SER A 109 -12.82 -15.32 -7.31
N ALA A 110 -11.69 -16.02 -7.22
CA ALA A 110 -10.57 -15.65 -6.36
C ALA A 110 -9.81 -14.44 -6.90
N GLU A 111 -9.47 -14.42 -8.19
CA GLU A 111 -8.90 -13.25 -8.86
C GLU A 111 -9.84 -12.04 -8.72
N ALA A 112 -11.15 -12.25 -8.86
CA ALA A 112 -12.13 -11.18 -8.69
C ALA A 112 -12.18 -10.65 -7.24
N ALA A 113 -12.05 -11.51 -6.24
CA ALA A 113 -11.98 -11.10 -4.84
C ALA A 113 -10.72 -10.30 -4.54
N MET A 114 -9.55 -10.80 -4.98
CA MET A 114 -8.28 -10.12 -4.82
C MET A 114 -8.23 -8.78 -5.58
N GLN A 115 -8.84 -8.69 -6.77
CA GLN A 115 -8.99 -7.41 -7.48
C GLN A 115 -9.86 -6.41 -6.71
N ARG A 116 -10.97 -6.85 -6.10
CA ARG A 116 -11.82 -5.97 -5.27
C ARG A 116 -11.07 -5.48 -4.03
N GLU A 117 -10.33 -6.38 -3.37
CA GLU A 117 -9.50 -6.07 -2.22
C GLU A 117 -8.41 -5.06 -2.59
N ALA A 118 -7.67 -5.32 -3.68
CA ALA A 118 -6.67 -4.40 -4.21
C ALA A 118 -7.25 -3.02 -4.54
N ARG A 119 -8.45 -2.94 -5.14
CA ARG A 119 -9.15 -1.66 -5.39
C ARG A 119 -9.48 -0.92 -4.10
N HIS A 120 -9.98 -1.63 -3.10
CA HIS A 120 -10.36 -1.03 -1.82
C HIS A 120 -9.11 -0.50 -1.09
N ILE A 121 -8.05 -1.29 -1.02
CA ILE A 121 -6.78 -0.89 -0.42
C ILE A 121 -6.24 0.34 -1.16
N PHE A 122 -6.21 0.31 -2.50
CA PHE A 122 -5.75 1.43 -3.32
C PHE A 122 -6.54 2.73 -3.07
N ALA A 123 -7.87 2.66 -3.08
CA ALA A 123 -8.73 3.82 -2.82
C ALA A 123 -8.50 4.42 -1.43
N SER A 124 -8.25 3.57 -0.43
CA SER A 124 -8.02 4.01 0.96
C SER A 124 -6.62 4.58 1.23
N VAL A 125 -5.61 4.17 0.46
CA VAL A 125 -4.19 4.51 0.69
C VAL A 125 -3.74 5.72 -0.15
N LEU A 126 -4.33 5.92 -1.33
CA LEU A 126 -3.96 6.99 -2.27
C LEU A 126 -4.93 8.18 -2.30
N SER A 127 -6.02 8.15 -1.51
CA SER A 127 -6.80 9.36 -1.18
C SER A 127 -6.14 10.18 -0.08
#